data_AF-A0A3D2UZA5-F1
#
_entry.id   AF-A0A3D2UZA5-F1
#
_cell.length_a   1.000
_cell.length_b   1.000
_cell.length_c   1.000
_cell.angle_alpha   90.00
_cell.angle_beta   90.00
_cell.angle_gamma   90.00
#
_symmetry.space_group_name_H-M   'P 1'
#
loop_
_entity.id
_entity.type
_entity.pdbx_description
1 polymer ?
#
loop_
_entity_poly.entity_id
_entity_poly.type
_entity_poly.pdbx_seq_one_letter_code
_entity_poly.pdbx_strand_id
1 'polypeptide(L)'
;MITDYNRLSGLHKVAILFSVLGESLAMSLIKGLTRTEVRKIRATIREMGTVSFSVKRRVMEEFYFGFLSEQFQDPEKEEGPIKPFEYFTELNDEQIIALLANEDVPVIAIAMAQLPAEKRMMVLDRMKPDQKGAVLIELGSLQDVPLEAVVEVAGKLREKASYLPKSVEFSRGGAKEIADLIGEMGTDEAERYMQTLQNEDPELFKEVKMFFLTFDDILAVFPDGTLRDLMNSVELDAIAMAVKGVEQEQVDRIISNLPQKKQAMFEPVEGAVAKREVDEARKAIVTQAKQMEKDGAFNLADMLGGGDMIE
;
A
#
# COMPACT_ATOMS: atom_id res chain seq x y z
N MET A 1 -21.90 48.52 16.83
CA MET A 1 -20.99 47.37 16.86
C MET A 1 -21.50 46.34 15.87
N ILE A 2 -20.67 45.90 14.92
CA ILE A 2 -21.06 44.90 13.91
C ILE A 2 -21.00 43.51 14.54
N THR A 3 -22.11 42.76 14.45
CA THR A 3 -22.29 41.44 15.08
C THR A 3 -22.79 40.35 14.12
N ASP A 4 -23.35 40.72 12.96
CA ASP A 4 -23.89 39.79 11.97
C ASP A 4 -22.91 39.63 10.79
N TYR A 5 -22.37 38.42 10.65
CA TYR A 5 -21.41 38.06 9.61
C TYR A 5 -22.05 37.99 8.21
N ASN A 6 -23.31 37.55 8.11
CA ASN A 6 -23.94 37.28 6.81
C ASN A 6 -24.26 38.55 6.01
N ARG A 7 -24.16 39.72 6.65
CA ARG A 7 -24.38 41.04 6.03
C ARG A 7 -23.09 41.70 5.53
N LEU A 8 -21.94 41.03 5.68
CA LEU A 8 -20.66 41.58 5.27
C LEU A 8 -20.40 41.34 3.79
N SER A 9 -20.06 42.41 3.06
CA SER A 9 -19.54 42.32 1.69
C SER A 9 -18.10 41.79 1.71
N GLY A 10 -17.59 41.34 0.56
CA GLY A 10 -16.19 40.95 0.43
C GLY A 10 -15.22 42.07 0.88
N LEU A 11 -15.53 43.33 0.54
CA LEU A 11 -14.74 44.49 0.97
C LEU A 11 -14.77 44.69 2.49
N HIS A 12 -15.92 44.46 3.14
CA HIS A 12 -16.03 44.50 4.61
C HIS A 12 -15.19 43.40 5.27
N LYS A 13 -15.17 42.20 4.69
CA LYS A 13 -14.37 41.06 5.19
C LYS A 13 -12.88 41.33 5.05
N VAL A 14 -12.43 41.83 3.91
CA VAL A 14 -11.03 42.26 3.69
C VAL A 14 -10.65 43.38 4.67
N ALA A 15 -11.52 44.37 4.87
CA ALA A 15 -11.28 45.44 5.85
C ALA A 15 -11.14 44.89 7.29
N ILE A 16 -11.96 43.91 7.67
CA ILE A 16 -11.83 43.23 8.98
C ILE A 16 -10.49 42.50 9.08
N LEU A 17 -10.09 41.73 8.07
CA LEU A 17 -8.80 41.05 8.02
C LEU A 17 -7.63 42.02 8.20
N PHE A 18 -7.63 43.14 7.46
CA PHE A 18 -6.63 44.21 7.57
C PHE A 18 -6.61 44.86 8.96
N SER A 19 -7.78 45.01 9.60
CA SER A 19 -7.87 45.57 10.94
C SER A 19 -7.33 44.64 12.04
N VAL A 20 -7.35 43.32 11.81
CA VAL A 20 -6.88 42.31 12.76
C VAL A 20 -5.38 42.07 12.59
N LEU A 21 -4.92 41.86 11.35
CA LEU A 21 -3.53 41.55 11.04
C LEU A 21 -2.61 42.78 11.02
N GLY A 22 -3.20 43.96 10.85
CA GLY A 22 -2.47 45.18 10.53
C GLY A 22 -2.13 45.27 9.05
N GLU A 23 -1.95 46.51 8.58
CA GLU A 23 -1.80 46.80 7.16
C GLU A 23 -0.54 46.18 6.54
N SER A 24 0.58 46.20 7.25
CA SER A 24 1.84 45.65 6.76
C SER A 24 1.76 44.14 6.48
N LEU A 25 1.23 43.38 7.44
CA LEU A 25 1.11 41.93 7.33
C LEU A 25 0.04 41.56 6.28
N ALA A 26 -1.11 42.23 6.30
CA ALA A 26 -2.18 41.98 5.32
C ALA A 26 -1.72 42.23 3.87
N MET A 27 -0.93 43.29 3.63
CA MET A 27 -0.35 43.58 2.32
C MET A 27 0.72 42.56 1.88
N SER A 28 1.37 41.88 2.82
CA SER A 28 2.34 40.82 2.51
C SER A 28 1.66 39.50 2.12
N LEU A 29 0.49 39.22 2.71
CA LEU A 29 -0.30 38.02 2.45
C LEU A 29 -1.12 38.14 1.17
N ILE A 30 -1.74 39.30 0.92
CA ILE A 30 -2.58 39.52 -0.27
C ILE A 30 -1.79 40.29 -1.31
N LYS A 31 -1.21 39.56 -2.27
CA LYS A 31 -0.47 40.14 -3.40
C LYS A 31 -1.42 40.68 -4.47
N GLY A 32 -0.97 41.67 -5.25
CA GLY A 32 -1.71 42.17 -6.41
C GLY A 32 -2.73 43.29 -6.14
N LEU A 33 -2.86 43.76 -4.89
CA LEU A 33 -3.74 44.89 -4.58
C LEU A 33 -3.22 46.20 -5.17
N THR A 34 -4.07 46.88 -5.93
CA THR A 34 -3.79 48.22 -6.46
C THR A 34 -3.88 49.28 -5.36
N ARG A 35 -3.20 50.42 -5.58
CA ARG A 35 -3.28 51.58 -4.66
C ARG A 35 -4.71 52.07 -4.43
N THR A 36 -5.59 51.91 -5.42
CA THR A 36 -7.00 52.30 -5.33
C THR A 36 -7.77 51.35 -4.41
N GLU A 37 -7.53 50.05 -4.49
CA GLU A 37 -8.17 49.05 -3.63
C GLU A 37 -7.73 49.21 -2.17
N VAL A 38 -6.43 49.42 -1.94
CA VAL A 38 -5.91 49.71 -0.59
C VAL A 38 -6.59 50.95 0.01
N ARG A 39 -6.77 52.01 -0.78
CA ARG A 39 -7.49 53.22 -0.33
C ARG A 39 -8.95 52.93 0.00
N LYS A 40 -9.64 52.11 -0.80
CA LYS A 40 -11.02 51.67 -0.51
C LYS A 40 -11.07 50.88 0.79
N ILE A 41 -10.18 49.91 0.98
CA ILE A 41 -10.09 49.12 2.22
C ILE A 41 -9.89 50.04 3.44
N ARG A 42 -8.95 51.00 3.37
CA ARG A 42 -8.73 51.97 4.47
C ARG A 42 -9.94 52.88 4.74
N ALA A 43 -10.69 53.25 3.71
CA ALA A 43 -11.93 54.02 3.88
C ALA A 43 -12.97 53.17 4.62
N THR A 44 -13.15 51.93 4.16
CA THR A 44 -14.08 50.96 4.76
C THR A 44 -13.74 50.65 6.23
N ILE A 45 -12.47 50.48 6.59
CA ILE A 45 -12.05 50.28 7.99
C ILE A 45 -12.50 51.45 8.89
N ARG A 46 -12.42 52.69 8.38
CA ARG A 46 -12.83 53.88 9.13
C ARG A 46 -14.34 54.01 9.27
N GLU A 47 -15.10 53.53 8.29
CA GLU A 47 -16.57 53.60 8.27
C GLU A 47 -17.24 52.50 9.10
N MET A 48 -16.66 51.29 9.15
CA MET A 48 -17.30 50.11 9.78
C MET A 48 -17.41 50.17 11.31
N GLY A 49 -16.62 51.01 11.98
CA GLY A 49 -16.61 51.10 13.45
C GLY A 49 -16.18 49.79 14.13
N THR A 50 -16.61 49.56 15.38
CA THR A 50 -16.18 48.39 16.17
C THR A 50 -16.88 47.10 15.71
N VAL A 51 -16.09 46.05 15.47
CA VAL A 51 -16.56 44.70 15.08
C VAL A 51 -16.39 43.74 16.25
N SER A 52 -17.39 42.87 16.50
CA SER A 52 -17.33 41.88 17.58
C SER A 52 -16.22 40.85 17.34
N PHE A 53 -15.70 40.27 18.43
CA PHE A 53 -14.68 39.22 18.35
C PHE A 53 -15.17 37.99 17.58
N SER A 54 -16.43 37.59 17.75
CA SER A 54 -17.03 36.46 17.03
C SER A 54 -17.00 36.64 15.51
N VAL A 55 -17.32 37.84 15.02
CA VAL A 55 -17.29 38.16 13.59
C VAL A 55 -15.85 38.22 13.08
N LYS A 56 -14.93 38.83 13.85
CA LYS A 56 -13.50 38.84 13.50
C LYS A 56 -12.95 37.42 13.35
N ARG A 57 -13.24 36.54 14.32
CA ARG A 57 -12.80 35.14 14.30
C ARG A 57 -13.33 34.41 13.06
N ARG A 58 -14.62 34.53 12.76
CA ARG A 58 -15.24 33.88 11.60
C ARG A 58 -14.67 34.37 10.25
N VAL A 59 -14.36 35.66 10.14
CA VAL A 59 -13.68 36.20 8.95
C VAL A 59 -12.25 35.65 8.83
N MET A 60 -11.51 35.58 9.94
CA MET A 60 -10.17 34.99 9.95
C MET A 60 -10.20 33.51 9.52
N GLU A 61 -11.14 32.72 10.05
CA GLU A 61 -11.36 31.32 9.67
C GLU A 61 -11.65 31.19 8.16
N GLU A 62 -12.56 32.00 7.62
CA GLU A 62 -12.88 32.00 6.18
C GLU A 62 -11.65 32.27 5.31
N PHE A 63 -10.86 33.31 5.60
CA PHE A 63 -9.65 33.61 4.84
C PHE A 63 -8.59 32.53 5.00
N TYR A 64 -8.41 31.99 6.21
CA TYR A 64 -7.48 30.90 6.47
C TYR A 64 -7.82 29.66 5.64
N PHE A 65 -9.09 29.21 5.63
CA PHE A 65 -9.52 28.10 4.79
C PHE A 65 -9.39 28.39 3.30
N GLY A 66 -9.64 29.64 2.87
CA GLY A 66 -9.38 30.07 1.51
C GLY A 66 -7.90 29.89 1.11
N PHE A 67 -6.96 30.37 1.92
CA PHE A 67 -5.53 30.22 1.66
C PHE A 67 -5.07 28.76 1.71
N LEU A 68 -5.63 27.96 2.63
CA LEU A 68 -5.36 26.52 2.66
C LEU A 68 -5.83 25.85 1.36
N SER A 69 -7.02 26.17 0.87
CA SER A 69 -7.52 25.60 -0.39
C SER A 69 -6.60 25.89 -1.58
N GLU A 70 -5.98 27.09 -1.64
CA GLU A 70 -4.98 27.42 -2.66
C GLU A 70 -3.68 26.60 -2.52
N GLN A 71 -3.24 26.27 -1.30
CA GLN A 71 -2.03 25.46 -1.09
C GLN A 71 -2.23 23.98 -1.43
N PHE A 72 -3.46 23.48 -1.37
CA PHE A 72 -3.80 22.09 -1.71
C PHE A 72 -4.37 21.94 -3.13
N GLN A 73 -4.54 23.03 -3.88
CA GLN A 73 -4.92 22.97 -5.29
C GLN A 73 -3.75 22.53 -6.15
N ASP A 74 -3.72 21.23 -6.43
CA ASP A 74 -3.10 20.70 -7.64
C ASP A 74 -3.98 21.14 -8.83
N PRO A 75 -3.47 21.88 -9.83
CA PRO A 75 -4.27 22.44 -10.93
C PRO A 75 -5.01 21.37 -11.77
N GLU A 76 -4.78 20.09 -11.53
CA GLU A 76 -5.39 18.96 -12.26
C GLU A 76 -6.49 18.19 -11.50
N LYS A 77 -6.83 18.49 -10.23
CA LYS A 77 -7.84 17.70 -9.48
C LYS A 77 -9.21 18.39 -9.38
N GLU A 78 -10.23 17.68 -9.86
CA GLU A 78 -11.66 18.01 -9.84
C GLU A 78 -12.21 18.35 -8.43
N GLU A 79 -13.28 19.15 -8.40
CA GLU A 79 -14.04 19.60 -7.21
C GLU A 79 -14.50 18.43 -6.32
N GLY A 80 -13.63 18.00 -5.40
CA GLY A 80 -13.91 17.01 -4.37
C GLY A 80 -13.54 17.52 -2.97
N PRO A 81 -14.01 16.86 -1.90
CA PRO A 81 -13.58 17.20 -0.54
C PRO A 81 -12.06 17.07 -0.43
N ILE A 82 -11.41 18.08 0.15
CA ILE A 82 -9.96 18.10 0.38
C ILE A 82 -9.61 16.83 1.19
N LYS A 83 -8.67 16.04 0.68
CA LYS A 83 -8.11 14.86 1.35
C LYS A 83 -6.67 15.17 1.77
N PRO A 84 -6.44 15.75 2.96
CA PRO A 84 -5.12 16.27 3.32
C PRO A 84 -4.02 15.21 3.33
N PHE A 85 -4.37 13.95 3.64
CA PHE A 85 -3.46 12.81 3.79
C PHE A 85 -3.43 11.86 2.58
N GLU A 86 -3.94 12.25 1.41
CA GLU A 86 -3.99 11.36 0.23
C GLU A 86 -2.63 10.73 -0.10
N TYR A 87 -1.54 11.48 0.05
CA TYR A 87 -0.16 11.02 -0.19
C TYR A 87 0.27 9.83 0.69
N PHE A 88 -0.43 9.50 1.79
CA PHE A 88 -0.15 8.31 2.59
C PHE A 88 -0.33 7.01 1.79
N THR A 89 -1.15 7.01 0.74
CA THR A 89 -1.32 5.83 -0.13
C THR A 89 -0.10 5.56 -1.00
N GLU A 90 0.75 6.56 -1.21
CA GLU A 90 1.97 6.47 -2.02
C GLU A 90 3.19 6.04 -1.19
N LEU A 91 3.08 6.10 0.16
CA LEU A 91 4.17 5.74 1.06
C LEU A 91 4.17 4.24 1.38
N ASN A 92 5.38 3.66 1.34
CA ASN A 92 5.59 2.31 1.84
C ASN A 92 5.67 2.28 3.37
N ASP A 93 5.77 1.08 3.91
CA ASP A 93 5.72 0.80 5.35
C ASP A 93 6.90 1.44 6.10
N GLU A 94 8.12 1.33 5.57
CA GLU A 94 9.29 1.97 6.15
C GLU A 94 9.19 3.50 6.15
N GLN A 95 8.66 4.10 5.09
CA GLN A 95 8.48 5.53 4.98
C GLN A 95 7.45 6.02 6.00
N ILE A 96 6.35 5.29 6.21
CA ILE A 96 5.35 5.64 7.23
C ILE A 96 5.95 5.54 8.63
N ILE A 97 6.69 4.47 8.93
CA ILE A 97 7.37 4.33 10.23
C ILE A 97 8.36 5.47 10.43
N ALA A 98 9.20 5.77 9.45
CA ALA A 98 10.21 6.82 9.53
C ALA A 98 9.59 8.21 9.67
N LEU A 99 8.48 8.47 8.96
CA LEU A 99 7.75 9.72 9.01
C LEU A 99 7.18 9.98 10.41
N LEU A 100 6.68 8.95 11.08
CA LEU A 100 6.00 9.08 12.38
C LEU A 100 6.92 8.87 13.59
N ALA A 101 8.11 8.28 13.42
CA ALA A 101 8.99 7.90 14.52
C ALA A 101 9.40 9.07 15.45
N ASN A 102 9.53 10.28 14.89
CA ASN A 102 9.98 11.48 15.60
C ASN A 102 8.88 12.55 15.73
N GLU A 103 7.61 12.16 15.61
CA GLU A 103 6.48 13.07 15.80
C GLU A 103 5.94 13.00 17.23
N ASP A 104 5.25 14.07 17.64
CA ASP A 104 4.57 14.12 18.92
C ASP A 104 3.31 13.26 18.92
N VAL A 105 2.89 12.79 20.10
CA VAL A 105 1.74 11.89 20.29
C VAL A 105 0.46 12.35 19.55
N PRO A 106 0.04 13.64 19.59
CA PRO A 106 -1.13 14.11 18.84
C PRO A 106 -0.97 14.01 17.33
N VAL A 107 0.22 14.28 16.81
CA VAL A 107 0.53 14.20 15.38
C VAL A 107 0.48 12.74 14.91
N ILE A 108 1.07 11.84 15.68
CA ILE A 108 1.02 10.40 15.44
C ILE A 108 -0.43 9.91 15.43
N ALA A 109 -1.24 10.31 16.41
CA ALA A 109 -2.65 9.91 16.49
C ALA A 109 -3.47 10.40 15.28
N ILE A 110 -3.35 11.68 14.93
CA ILE A 110 -4.02 12.26 13.76
C ILE A 110 -3.63 11.52 12.48
N ALA A 111 -2.34 11.26 12.28
CA ALA A 111 -1.84 10.52 11.12
C ALA A 111 -2.34 9.07 11.10
N MET A 112 -2.26 8.38 12.24
CA MET A 112 -2.71 6.98 12.38
C MET A 112 -4.20 6.81 12.10
N ALA A 113 -5.05 7.78 12.45
CA ALA A 113 -6.47 7.75 12.15
C ALA A 113 -6.77 7.72 10.64
N GLN A 114 -5.81 8.10 9.79
CA GLN A 114 -5.92 8.08 8.33
C GLN A 114 -5.39 6.78 7.71
N LEU A 115 -4.78 5.89 8.50
CA LEU A 115 -4.16 4.65 8.03
C LEU A 115 -5.10 3.43 8.18
N PRO A 116 -4.99 2.42 7.29
CA PRO A 116 -5.67 1.14 7.47
C PRO A 116 -5.19 0.42 8.74
N ALA A 117 -5.99 -0.52 9.24
CA ALA A 117 -5.74 -1.20 10.52
C ALA A 117 -4.37 -1.91 10.57
N GLU A 118 -3.97 -2.56 9.47
CA GLU A 118 -2.69 -3.25 9.34
C GLU A 118 -1.51 -2.29 9.53
N LYS A 119 -1.50 -1.16 8.82
CA LYS A 119 -0.45 -0.14 8.93
C LYS A 119 -0.46 0.53 10.31
N ARG A 120 -1.62 0.71 10.94
CA ARG A 120 -1.69 1.19 12.34
C ARG A 120 -0.99 0.23 13.29
N MET A 121 -1.23 -1.07 13.15
CA MET A 121 -0.60 -2.07 14.02
C MET A 121 0.92 -2.10 13.83
N MET A 122 1.38 -2.10 12.58
CA MET A 122 2.79 -2.00 12.24
C MET A 122 3.48 -0.79 12.92
N VAL A 123 2.85 0.38 12.90
CA VAL A 123 3.38 1.59 13.55
C VAL A 123 3.42 1.42 15.07
N LEU A 124 2.36 0.90 15.69
CA LEU A 124 2.30 0.66 17.13
C LEU A 124 3.38 -0.32 17.60
N ASP A 125 3.67 -1.37 16.84
CA ASP A 125 4.64 -2.39 17.23
C ASP A 125 6.09 -1.89 17.31
N ARG A 126 6.36 -0.71 16.71
CA ARG A 126 7.65 -0.03 16.83
C ARG A 126 7.74 0.92 18.03
N MET A 127 6.64 1.15 18.76
CA MET A 127 6.59 2.09 19.88
C MET A 127 6.89 1.41 21.22
N LYS A 128 7.52 2.18 22.13
CA LYS A 128 7.68 1.78 23.53
C LYS A 128 6.31 1.73 24.23
N PRO A 129 6.12 0.89 25.27
CA PRO A 129 4.83 0.73 25.96
C PRO A 129 4.17 2.06 26.39
N ASP A 130 4.95 2.98 26.95
CA ASP A 130 4.44 4.26 27.43
C ASP A 130 3.92 5.16 26.29
N GLN A 131 4.69 5.24 25.19
CA GLN A 131 4.31 6.01 24.01
C GLN A 131 3.11 5.37 23.31
N LYS A 132 3.09 4.04 23.18
CA LYS A 132 1.98 3.25 22.64
C LYS A 132 0.69 3.56 23.41
N GLY A 133 0.73 3.55 24.74
CA GLY A 133 -0.42 3.88 25.58
C GLY A 133 -0.92 5.31 25.36
N ALA A 134 -0.01 6.29 25.31
CA ALA A 134 -0.37 7.70 25.07
C ALA A 134 -1.03 7.91 23.70
N VAL A 135 -0.48 7.29 22.64
CA VAL A 135 -1.04 7.37 21.28
C VAL A 135 -2.44 6.77 21.20
N LEU A 136 -2.69 5.64 21.89
CA LEU A 136 -4.01 5.00 21.90
C LEU A 136 -5.06 5.85 22.62
N ILE A 137 -4.68 6.52 23.72
CA ILE A 137 -5.58 7.45 24.43
C ILE A 137 -5.93 8.62 23.50
N GLU A 138 -4.92 9.22 22.86
CA GLU A 138 -5.09 10.37 21.97
C GLU A 138 -5.94 10.04 20.73
N LEU A 139 -5.78 8.83 20.16
CA LEU A 139 -6.63 8.32 19.07
C LEU A 139 -8.12 8.30 19.46
N GLY A 140 -8.44 8.05 20.73
CA GLY A 140 -9.80 8.03 21.25
C GLY A 140 -10.41 9.43 21.43
N SER A 141 -9.61 10.48 21.48
CA SER A 141 -10.04 11.87 21.74
C SER A 141 -9.98 12.79 20.51
N LEU A 142 -9.71 12.26 19.31
CA LEU A 142 -9.54 13.07 18.11
C LEU A 142 -10.77 13.89 17.68
N GLN A 143 -11.97 13.55 18.16
CA GLN A 143 -13.19 14.32 17.90
C GLN A 143 -13.13 15.77 18.38
N ASP A 144 -12.26 16.06 19.36
CA ASP A 144 -12.09 17.39 19.93
C ASP A 144 -11.03 18.23 19.18
N VAL A 145 -10.36 17.63 18.19
CA VAL A 145 -9.30 18.28 17.41
C VAL A 145 -9.94 19.14 16.29
N PRO A 146 -9.68 20.46 16.25
CA PRO A 146 -10.18 21.31 15.18
C PRO A 146 -9.66 20.89 13.79
N LEU A 147 -10.48 21.08 12.76
CA LEU A 147 -10.13 20.70 11.38
C LEU A 147 -8.84 21.40 10.93
N GLU A 148 -8.63 22.64 11.36
CA GLU A 148 -7.44 23.45 11.08
C GLU A 148 -6.16 22.74 11.55
N ALA A 149 -6.18 22.16 12.75
CA ALA A 149 -5.04 21.44 13.31
C ALA A 149 -4.75 20.16 12.50
N VAL A 150 -5.79 19.45 12.06
CA VAL A 150 -5.65 18.26 11.21
C VAL A 150 -4.99 18.63 9.86
N VAL A 151 -5.41 19.74 9.25
CA VAL A 151 -4.87 20.20 7.97
C VAL A 151 -3.41 20.67 8.12
N GLU A 152 -3.09 21.40 9.19
CA GLU A 152 -1.73 21.83 9.50
C GLU A 152 -0.79 20.63 9.67
N VAL A 153 -1.23 19.62 10.43
CA VAL A 153 -0.49 18.36 10.59
C VAL A 153 -0.27 17.67 9.25
N ALA A 154 -1.30 17.58 8.41
CA ALA A 154 -1.19 16.97 7.10
C ALA A 154 -0.16 17.67 6.20
N GLY A 155 -0.16 19.01 6.20
CA GLY A 155 0.80 19.82 5.44
C GLY A 155 2.23 19.62 5.92
N LYS A 156 2.47 19.67 7.23
CA LYS A 156 3.78 19.43 7.85
C LYS A 156 4.32 18.04 7.52
N LEU A 157 3.47 17.01 7.63
CA LEU A 157 3.86 15.64 7.31
C LEU A 157 4.09 15.44 5.81
N ARG A 158 3.37 16.14 4.93
CA ARG A 158 3.59 16.10 3.48
C ARG A 158 4.95 16.67 3.10
N GLU A 159 5.31 17.82 3.68
CA GLU A 159 6.62 18.42 3.49
C GLU A 159 7.73 17.46 3.93
N LYS A 160 7.61 16.87 5.13
CA LYS A 160 8.56 15.87 5.63
C LYS A 160 8.64 14.64 4.74
N ALA A 161 7.51 14.13 4.24
CA ALA A 161 7.45 12.99 3.34
C ALA A 161 8.20 13.26 2.03
N SER A 162 8.21 14.50 1.53
CA SER A 162 8.96 14.87 0.31
C SER A 162 10.48 14.73 0.44
N TYR A 163 11.01 14.76 1.67
CA TYR A 163 12.43 14.56 1.97
C TYR A 163 12.78 13.10 2.26
N LEU A 164 11.78 12.23 2.44
CA LEU A 164 12.07 10.80 2.56
C LEU A 164 12.66 10.32 1.24
N PRO A 165 13.70 9.48 1.28
CA PRO A 165 14.20 8.84 0.08
C PRO A 165 13.02 8.20 -0.63
N LYS A 166 12.80 8.57 -1.90
CA LYS A 166 11.93 7.79 -2.77
C LYS A 166 12.49 6.39 -2.74
N SER A 167 11.63 5.42 -2.45
CA SER A 167 11.97 4.00 -2.47
C SER A 167 12.58 3.70 -3.82
N VAL A 168 13.91 3.71 -3.90
CA VAL A 168 14.59 2.75 -4.76
C VAL A 168 14.08 1.43 -4.21
N GLU A 169 13.40 0.61 -5.02
CA GLU A 169 12.94 -0.72 -4.62
C GLU A 169 14.12 -1.48 -4.01
N PHE A 170 14.29 -1.35 -2.70
CA PHE A 170 15.29 -2.05 -1.95
C PHE A 170 14.54 -3.22 -1.36
N SER A 171 14.42 -4.29 -2.17
CA SER A 171 14.05 -5.58 -1.61
C SER A 171 15.08 -5.92 -0.55
N ARG A 172 14.64 -6.18 0.69
CA ARG A 172 15.55 -6.56 1.78
C ARG A 172 16.03 -8.01 1.66
N GLY A 173 15.85 -8.64 0.50
CA GLY A 173 15.88 -10.08 0.39
C GLY A 173 14.66 -10.71 1.08
N GLY A 174 14.66 -12.03 1.17
CA GLY A 174 13.66 -12.78 1.92
C GLY A 174 13.42 -14.16 1.31
N ALA A 175 12.67 -14.99 2.04
CA ALA A 175 12.37 -16.36 1.65
C ALA A 175 11.76 -16.47 0.24
N LYS A 176 10.84 -15.56 -0.12
CA LYS A 176 10.21 -15.51 -1.44
C LYS A 176 11.21 -15.21 -2.56
N GLU A 177 12.07 -14.21 -2.37
CA GLU A 177 13.08 -13.84 -3.38
C GLU A 177 14.11 -14.95 -3.58
N ILE A 178 14.51 -15.64 -2.49
CA ILE A 178 15.35 -16.84 -2.57
C ILE A 178 14.62 -17.96 -3.32
N ALA A 179 13.34 -18.21 -3.03
CA ALA A 179 12.54 -19.23 -3.73
C ALA A 179 12.42 -18.94 -5.23
N ASP A 180 12.25 -17.67 -5.62
CA ASP A 180 12.18 -17.26 -7.02
C ASP A 180 13.54 -17.44 -7.72
N LEU A 181 14.64 -17.04 -7.08
CA LEU A 181 16.00 -17.26 -7.61
C LEU A 181 16.30 -18.75 -7.79
N ILE A 182 15.99 -19.58 -6.79
CA ILE A 182 16.19 -21.03 -6.84
C ILE A 182 15.28 -21.67 -7.91
N GLY A 183 14.05 -21.17 -8.07
CA GLY A 183 13.12 -21.64 -9.11
C GLY A 183 13.56 -21.35 -10.54
N GLU A 184 14.41 -20.35 -10.74
CA GLU A 184 14.99 -20.08 -12.05
C GLU A 184 16.22 -20.92 -12.39
N MET A 185 16.86 -21.52 -11.39
CA MET A 185 18.01 -22.40 -11.57
C MET A 185 17.62 -23.71 -12.27
N GLY A 186 18.63 -24.46 -12.74
CA GLY A 186 18.42 -25.84 -13.20
C GLY A 186 18.10 -26.76 -12.03
N THR A 187 17.33 -27.84 -12.28
CA THR A 187 16.82 -28.77 -11.25
C THR A 187 17.90 -29.24 -10.26
N ASP A 188 19.05 -29.70 -10.76
CA ASP A 188 20.15 -30.21 -9.92
C ASP A 188 20.75 -29.11 -9.01
N GLU A 189 20.79 -27.87 -9.49
CA GLU A 189 21.30 -26.75 -8.72
C GLU A 189 20.30 -26.28 -7.67
N ALA A 190 19.01 -26.21 -8.05
CA ALA A 190 17.93 -25.87 -7.14
C ALA A 190 17.86 -26.87 -5.96
N GLU A 191 17.93 -28.18 -6.24
CA GLU A 191 17.97 -29.23 -5.21
C GLU A 191 19.17 -29.06 -4.27
N ARG A 192 20.36 -28.79 -4.81
CA ARG A 192 21.58 -28.59 -4.02
C ARG A 192 21.47 -27.40 -3.07
N TYR A 193 20.96 -26.26 -3.54
CA TYR A 193 20.77 -25.09 -2.69
C TYR A 193 19.68 -25.33 -1.64
N MET A 194 18.65 -26.08 -1.98
CA MET A 194 17.57 -26.40 -1.05
C MET A 194 18.01 -27.35 0.06
N GLN A 195 18.85 -28.33 -0.24
CA GLN A 195 19.53 -29.15 0.78
C GLN A 195 20.50 -28.32 1.62
N THR A 196 21.21 -27.36 1.02
CA THR A 196 22.11 -26.47 1.76
C THR A 196 21.34 -25.63 2.76
N LEU A 197 20.23 -25.01 2.33
CA LEU A 197 19.34 -24.27 3.23
C LEU A 197 18.80 -25.17 4.33
N GLN A 198 18.34 -26.38 4.01
CA GLN A 198 17.81 -27.31 5.00
C GLN A 198 18.84 -27.67 6.09
N ASN A 199 20.11 -27.76 5.73
CA ASN A 199 21.18 -28.16 6.65
C ASN A 199 21.76 -26.98 7.46
N GLU A 200 21.92 -25.81 6.82
CA GLU A 200 22.57 -24.64 7.42
C GLU A 200 21.56 -23.76 8.18
N ASP A 201 20.35 -23.60 7.64
CA ASP A 201 19.30 -22.76 8.23
C ASP A 201 17.90 -23.39 8.03
N PRO A 202 17.50 -24.32 8.91
CA PRO A 202 16.22 -25.01 8.81
C PRO A 202 15.00 -24.10 8.95
N GLU A 203 15.13 -22.93 9.59
CA GLU A 203 14.04 -21.96 9.70
C GLU A 203 13.84 -21.24 8.37
N LEU A 204 14.91 -20.71 7.77
CA LEU A 204 14.86 -20.11 6.45
C LEU A 204 14.41 -21.12 5.38
N PHE A 205 14.85 -22.38 5.48
CA PHE A 205 14.36 -23.44 4.60
C PHE A 205 12.85 -23.58 4.63
N LYS A 206 12.24 -23.60 5.83
CA LYS A 206 10.78 -23.69 5.96
C LYS A 206 10.10 -22.51 5.30
N GLU A 207 10.58 -21.30 5.54
CA GLU A 207 10.03 -20.10 4.93
C GLU A 207 10.17 -20.12 3.41
N VAL A 208 11.33 -20.51 2.88
CA VAL A 208 11.58 -20.59 1.43
C VAL A 208 10.69 -21.66 0.79
N LYS A 209 10.51 -22.81 1.45
CA LYS A 209 9.69 -23.91 0.95
C LYS A 209 8.22 -23.52 0.80
N MET A 210 7.70 -22.57 1.60
CA MET A 210 6.35 -22.04 1.42
C MET A 210 6.13 -21.33 0.07
N PHE A 211 7.20 -20.80 -0.53
CA PHE A 211 7.16 -20.08 -1.80
C PHE A 211 7.76 -20.88 -2.97
N PHE A 212 8.36 -22.04 -2.70
CA PHE A 212 9.06 -22.86 -3.70
C PHE A 212 8.21 -24.05 -4.14
N LEU A 213 7.42 -23.85 -5.20
CA LEU A 213 6.62 -24.89 -5.84
C LEU A 213 7.47 -25.75 -6.79
N THR A 214 7.44 -27.06 -6.60
CA THR A 214 8.04 -28.05 -7.52
C THR A 214 6.95 -28.85 -8.25
N PHE A 215 7.34 -29.57 -9.31
CA PHE A 215 6.42 -30.46 -10.00
C PHE A 215 5.90 -31.58 -9.09
N ASP A 216 6.74 -32.11 -8.20
CA ASP A 216 6.31 -33.15 -7.25
C ASP A 216 5.30 -32.60 -6.24
N ASP A 217 5.46 -31.35 -5.80
CA ASP A 217 4.46 -30.70 -4.94
C ASP A 217 3.10 -30.56 -5.64
N ILE A 218 3.08 -30.29 -6.95
CA ILE A 218 1.84 -30.25 -7.75
C ILE A 218 1.15 -31.62 -7.71
N LEU A 219 1.91 -32.70 -7.90
CA LEU A 219 1.36 -34.06 -7.87
C LEU A 219 0.86 -34.47 -6.48
N ALA A 220 1.54 -34.01 -5.43
CA ALA A 220 1.25 -34.40 -4.06
C ALA A 220 0.09 -33.61 -3.44
N VAL A 221 0.03 -32.29 -3.68
CA VAL A 221 -0.78 -31.37 -2.87
C VAL A 221 -1.97 -30.79 -3.62
N PHE A 222 -1.91 -30.68 -4.96
CA PHE A 222 -2.96 -29.95 -5.69
C PHE A 222 -4.29 -30.71 -5.62
N PRO A 223 -5.41 -30.05 -5.27
CA PRO A 223 -6.74 -30.63 -5.39
C PRO A 223 -7.08 -30.94 -6.85
N ASP A 224 -7.92 -31.94 -7.09
CA ASP A 224 -8.26 -32.39 -8.46
C ASP A 224 -8.87 -31.28 -9.34
N GLY A 225 -9.62 -30.34 -8.75
CA GLY A 225 -10.14 -29.17 -9.46
C GLY A 225 -9.02 -28.28 -10.01
N THR A 226 -8.10 -27.86 -9.14
CA THR A 226 -6.95 -27.03 -9.52
C THR A 226 -6.01 -27.77 -10.47
N LEU A 227 -5.77 -29.05 -10.23
CA LEU A 227 -4.94 -29.89 -11.09
C LEU A 227 -5.54 -30.00 -12.50
N ARG A 228 -6.86 -30.17 -12.62
CA ARG A 228 -7.58 -30.17 -13.90
C ARG A 228 -7.41 -28.86 -14.65
N ASP A 229 -7.60 -27.73 -13.98
CA ASP A 229 -7.48 -26.41 -14.61
C ASP A 229 -6.05 -26.16 -15.10
N LEU A 230 -5.05 -26.53 -14.28
CA LEU A 230 -3.64 -26.46 -14.64
C LEU A 230 -3.33 -27.34 -15.87
N MET A 231 -3.67 -28.62 -15.83
CA MET A 231 -3.38 -29.56 -16.94
C MET A 231 -4.15 -29.20 -18.21
N ASN A 232 -5.29 -28.53 -18.09
CA ASN A 232 -6.00 -28.02 -19.26
C ASN A 232 -5.27 -26.84 -19.92
N SER A 233 -4.58 -26.00 -19.13
CA SER A 233 -3.82 -24.85 -19.61
C SER A 233 -2.46 -25.18 -20.23
N VAL A 234 -1.95 -26.41 -20.04
CA VAL A 234 -0.67 -26.88 -20.60
C VAL A 234 -0.87 -27.71 -21.88
N GLU A 235 0.12 -27.69 -22.77
CA GLU A 235 0.16 -28.52 -23.97
C GLU A 235 0.28 -30.01 -23.63
N LEU A 236 -0.43 -30.86 -24.37
CA LEU A 236 -0.52 -32.29 -24.08
C LEU A 236 0.84 -33.00 -24.16
N ASP A 237 1.68 -32.61 -25.12
CA ASP A 237 3.02 -33.18 -25.31
C ASP A 237 3.96 -32.84 -24.14
N ALA A 238 3.84 -31.63 -23.58
CA ALA A 238 4.59 -31.23 -22.39
C ALA A 238 4.13 -32.03 -21.17
N ILE A 239 2.84 -32.30 -21.02
CA ILE A 239 2.32 -33.17 -19.96
C ILE A 239 2.88 -34.59 -20.12
N ALA A 240 2.82 -35.15 -21.33
CA ALA A 240 3.35 -36.49 -21.62
C ALA A 240 4.86 -36.61 -21.33
N MET A 241 5.64 -35.58 -21.65
CA MET A 241 7.07 -35.53 -21.34
C MET A 241 7.33 -35.38 -19.83
N ALA A 242 6.58 -34.53 -19.13
CA ALA A 242 6.79 -34.25 -17.71
C ALA A 242 6.50 -35.46 -16.80
N VAL A 243 5.53 -36.29 -17.17
CA VAL A 243 5.16 -37.50 -16.43
C VAL A 243 6.10 -38.69 -16.67
N LYS A 244 7.13 -38.53 -17.51
CA LYS A 244 8.11 -39.59 -17.73
C LYS A 244 8.84 -39.91 -16.42
N GLY A 245 8.80 -41.19 -16.04
CA GLY A 245 9.43 -41.67 -14.80
C GLY A 245 8.65 -41.34 -13.53
N VAL A 246 7.41 -40.85 -13.65
CA VAL A 246 6.47 -40.69 -12.53
C VAL A 246 5.73 -42.00 -12.29
N GLU A 247 5.34 -42.26 -11.04
CA GLU A 247 4.58 -43.45 -10.63
C GLU A 247 3.23 -43.53 -11.37
N GLN A 248 2.86 -44.74 -11.82
CA GLN A 248 1.68 -44.95 -12.68
C GLN A 248 0.39 -44.40 -12.07
N GLU A 249 0.23 -44.51 -10.74
CA GLU A 249 -0.94 -43.98 -10.03
C GLU A 249 -1.09 -42.46 -10.20
N GLN A 250 0.02 -41.71 -10.14
CA GLN A 250 0.01 -40.26 -10.34
C GLN A 250 -0.21 -39.91 -11.83
N VAL A 251 0.34 -40.70 -12.74
CA VAL A 251 0.07 -40.56 -14.18
C VAL A 251 -1.42 -40.74 -14.48
N ASP A 252 -2.03 -41.79 -13.95
CA ASP A 252 -3.45 -42.08 -14.11
C ASP A 252 -4.31 -40.95 -13.50
N ARG A 253 -3.90 -40.42 -12.33
CA ARG A 253 -4.57 -39.27 -11.70
C ARG A 253 -4.53 -38.03 -12.61
N ILE A 254 -3.40 -37.73 -13.23
CA ILE A 254 -3.28 -36.60 -14.16
C ILE A 254 -4.16 -36.82 -15.39
N ILE A 255 -4.09 -38.01 -16.01
CA ILE A 255 -4.88 -38.33 -17.19
C ILE A 255 -6.37 -38.23 -16.86
N SER A 256 -6.82 -38.78 -15.74
CA SER A 256 -8.23 -38.72 -15.32
C SER A 256 -8.76 -37.29 -15.14
N ASN A 257 -7.87 -36.34 -14.82
CA ASN A 257 -8.20 -34.92 -14.70
C ASN A 257 -8.10 -34.13 -16.01
N LEU A 258 -7.60 -34.71 -17.11
CA LEU A 258 -7.65 -34.06 -18.42
C LEU A 258 -9.08 -34.02 -18.98
N PRO A 259 -9.42 -33.08 -19.86
CA PRO A 259 -10.65 -33.16 -20.65
C PRO A 259 -10.71 -34.45 -21.49
N GLN A 260 -11.89 -35.06 -21.67
CA GLN A 260 -12.07 -36.34 -22.41
C GLN A 260 -11.36 -36.37 -23.78
N LYS A 261 -11.36 -35.24 -24.50
CA LYS A 261 -10.66 -35.13 -25.78
C LYS A 261 -9.14 -35.28 -25.62
N LYS A 262 -8.54 -34.61 -24.64
CA LYS A 262 -7.11 -34.71 -24.33
C LYS A 262 -6.75 -36.10 -23.79
N GLN A 263 -7.62 -36.71 -22.98
CA GLN A 263 -7.43 -38.10 -22.51
C GLN A 263 -7.29 -39.08 -23.68
N ALA A 264 -8.20 -38.99 -24.67
CA ALA A 264 -8.18 -39.87 -25.83
C ALA A 264 -6.99 -39.65 -26.77
N MET A 265 -6.34 -38.48 -26.68
CA MET A 265 -5.18 -38.10 -27.49
C MET A 265 -3.87 -38.23 -26.71
N PHE A 266 -3.92 -38.60 -25.43
CA PHE A 266 -2.73 -38.72 -24.61
C PHE A 266 -1.94 -39.96 -25.03
N GLU A 267 -0.70 -39.75 -25.48
CA GLU A 267 0.22 -40.82 -25.83
C GLU A 267 1.44 -40.72 -24.91
N PRO A 268 1.77 -41.78 -24.13
CA PRO A 268 2.97 -41.80 -23.30
C PRO A 268 4.22 -41.66 -24.17
N VAL A 269 5.19 -40.87 -23.71
CA VAL A 269 6.48 -40.77 -24.42
C VAL A 269 7.23 -42.10 -24.29
N GLU A 270 7.36 -42.83 -25.39
CA GLU A 270 8.08 -44.10 -25.46
C GLU A 270 9.60 -43.92 -25.56
N GLY A 271 10.36 -44.94 -25.17
CA GLY A 271 11.82 -44.94 -25.29
C GLY A 271 12.55 -44.09 -24.26
N ALA A 272 13.85 -43.90 -24.50
CA ALA A 272 14.75 -43.10 -23.68
C ALA A 272 14.71 -41.64 -24.12
N VAL A 273 14.58 -40.73 -23.16
CA VAL A 273 14.56 -39.28 -23.37
C VAL A 273 15.64 -38.62 -22.53
N ALA A 274 16.07 -37.42 -22.91
CA ALA A 274 17.06 -36.70 -22.12
C ALA A 274 16.42 -36.18 -20.82
N LYS A 275 17.13 -36.33 -19.68
CA LYS A 275 16.67 -35.78 -18.38
C LYS A 275 16.27 -34.30 -18.51
N ARG A 276 17.07 -33.52 -19.24
CA ARG A 276 16.82 -32.09 -19.51
C ARG A 276 15.45 -31.83 -20.14
N GLU A 277 14.99 -32.68 -21.06
CA GLU A 277 13.69 -32.49 -21.74
C GLU A 277 12.53 -32.72 -20.76
N VAL A 278 12.67 -33.70 -19.87
CA VAL A 278 11.71 -33.95 -18.78
C VAL A 278 11.68 -32.78 -17.81
N ASP A 279 12.86 -32.28 -17.40
CA ASP A 279 12.98 -31.14 -16.49
C ASP A 279 12.39 -29.85 -17.09
N GLU A 280 12.60 -29.60 -18.39
CA GLU A 280 12.00 -28.46 -19.10
C GLU A 280 10.47 -28.54 -19.17
N ALA A 281 9.94 -29.73 -19.44
CA ALA A 281 8.50 -29.96 -19.44
C ALA A 281 7.88 -29.78 -18.05
N ARG A 282 8.54 -30.27 -17.00
CA ARG A 282 8.14 -30.06 -15.60
C ARG A 282 8.20 -28.58 -15.22
N LYS A 283 9.27 -27.87 -15.60
CA LYS A 283 9.40 -26.42 -15.35
C LYS A 283 8.28 -25.65 -16.04
N ALA A 284 7.90 -26.00 -17.27
CA ALA A 284 6.77 -25.36 -17.96
C ALA A 284 5.45 -25.49 -17.19
N ILE A 285 5.16 -26.67 -16.63
CA ILE A 285 3.97 -26.90 -15.79
C ILE A 285 4.02 -26.07 -14.51
N VAL A 286 5.17 -26.03 -13.82
CA VAL A 286 5.36 -25.23 -12.61
C VAL A 286 5.19 -23.74 -12.89
N THR A 287 5.76 -23.23 -13.99
CA THR A 287 5.60 -21.84 -14.41
C THR A 287 4.13 -21.49 -14.67
N GLN A 288 3.39 -22.40 -15.32
CA GLN A 288 1.96 -22.21 -15.55
C GLN A 288 1.16 -22.20 -14.24
N ALA A 289 1.51 -23.05 -13.28
CA ALA A 289 0.91 -23.06 -11.94
C ALA A 289 1.18 -21.74 -11.19
N LYS A 290 2.41 -21.24 -11.22
CA LYS A 290 2.77 -19.92 -10.64
C LYS A 290 1.98 -18.78 -11.30
N GLN A 291 1.77 -18.83 -12.61
CA GLN A 291 0.96 -17.83 -13.30
C GLN A 291 -0.51 -17.89 -12.83
N MET A 292 -1.07 -19.08 -12.65
CA MET A 292 -2.43 -19.24 -12.10
C MET A 292 -2.56 -18.72 -10.67
N GLU A 293 -1.54 -18.90 -9.82
CA GLU A 293 -1.50 -18.31 -8.48
C GLU A 293 -1.50 -16.79 -8.53
N LYS A 294 -0.66 -16.20 -9.39
CA LYS A 294 -0.62 -14.75 -9.63
C LYS A 294 -1.96 -14.19 -10.13
N ASP A 295 -2.70 -14.97 -10.91
CA ASP A 295 -4.03 -14.62 -11.40
C ASP A 295 -5.14 -14.84 -10.35
N GLY A 296 -4.78 -15.34 -9.15
CA GLY A 296 -5.68 -15.52 -8.01
C GLY A 296 -6.51 -16.81 -8.04
N ALA A 297 -6.12 -17.80 -8.86
CA ALA A 297 -6.85 -19.06 -8.96
C ALA A 297 -6.72 -19.92 -7.68
N PHE A 298 -5.61 -19.79 -6.96
CA PHE A 298 -5.35 -20.43 -5.67
C PHE A 298 -4.25 -19.68 -4.91
N ASN A 299 -4.08 -20.01 -3.62
CA ASN A 299 -2.99 -19.49 -2.80
C ASN A 299 -1.97 -20.60 -2.52
N LEU A 300 -0.72 -20.37 -2.94
CA LEU A 300 0.34 -21.35 -2.80
C LEU A 300 0.77 -21.58 -1.34
N ALA A 301 0.76 -20.53 -0.52
CA ALA A 301 1.15 -20.63 0.89
C ALA A 301 0.19 -21.54 1.68
N ASP A 302 -1.10 -21.51 1.34
CA ASP A 302 -2.11 -22.36 1.99
C ASP A 302 -1.94 -23.85 1.58
N MET A 303 -1.44 -24.10 0.37
CA MET A 303 -1.19 -25.47 -0.13
C MET A 303 0.09 -26.05 0.47
N LEU A 304 1.20 -25.31 0.42
CA LEU A 304 2.51 -25.80 0.84
C LEU A 304 2.79 -25.61 2.33
N GLY A 305 2.10 -24.67 2.99
CA GLY A 305 2.30 -24.30 4.40
C GLY A 305 1.47 -25.10 5.39
N GLY A 306 0.80 -26.17 4.97
CA GLY A 306 -0.06 -27.01 5.81
C GLY A 306 0.68 -27.73 6.93
N GLY A 307 0.95 -27.01 8.03
CA GLY A 307 1.68 -27.51 9.19
C GLY A 307 1.20 -27.02 10.56
N ASP A 308 0.29 -26.05 10.65
CA ASP A 308 -0.34 -25.66 11.93
C ASP A 308 -1.85 -25.44 11.73
N MET A 309 -2.62 -26.53 11.74
CA MET A 309 -4.01 -26.45 12.16
C MET A 309 -4.01 -26.39 13.69
N ILE A 310 -4.38 -25.23 14.24
CA ILE A 310 -4.73 -25.11 15.67
C ILE A 310 -6.17 -25.62 15.80
N GLU A 311 -6.38 -26.65 16.64
CA GLU A 311 -7.71 -27.08 17.12
C GLU A 311 -8.42 -25.99 17.93
#